data_AF-A0A925FF38-F1
#
_entry.id   AF-A0A925FF38-F1
#
_cell.length_a   1.000
_cell.length_b   1.000
_cell.length_c   1.000
_cell.angle_alpha   90.00
_cell.angle_beta   90.00
_cell.angle_gamma   90.00
#
_symmetry.space_group_name_H-M   'P 1'
#
loop_
_entity.id
_entity.type
_entity.pdbx_description
1 polymer ?
#
loop_
_entity_poly.entity_id
_entity_poly.type
_entity_poly.pdbx_seq_one_letter_code
_entity_poly.pdbx_strand_id
1 'polypeptide(L)'
;MSRFLRAALVASVVVGSATRIPAQAPNPLVGKWSIEYERGRRMENGEATPIMGTGQVTFTQAGDSLMATLQAAPRPDGTTPPPTSFGGKMTAEGAQFVQEQVAQVNVNGEVRDQKITLNWTFKASGDVLTGTLKRDLPMMGPTPPSPVKGTRVK
;
A
#
# COMPACT_ATOMS: atom_id res chain seq x y z
N MET A 1 -21.19 81.54 19.81
CA MET A 1 -22.16 80.43 19.94
C MET A 1 -22.41 79.85 18.56
N SER A 2 -21.75 78.74 18.20
CA SER A 2 -22.08 77.98 16.99
C SER A 2 -21.82 76.49 17.26
N ARG A 3 -22.89 75.70 17.15
CA ARG A 3 -22.95 74.27 17.43
C ARG A 3 -22.41 73.50 16.23
N PHE A 4 -21.45 72.60 16.43
CA PHE A 4 -21.09 71.58 15.45
C PHE A 4 -21.59 70.21 15.94
N LEU A 5 -22.67 69.73 15.32
CA LEU A 5 -23.04 68.31 15.31
C LEU A 5 -22.09 67.59 14.34
N ARG A 6 -21.42 66.53 14.77
CA ARG A 6 -20.79 65.55 13.88
C ARG A 6 -21.30 64.16 14.21
N ALA A 7 -21.93 63.56 13.21
CA ALA A 7 -22.53 62.23 13.24
C ALA A 7 -21.47 61.14 13.47
N ALA A 8 -21.81 60.16 14.31
CA ALA A 8 -21.02 58.96 14.52
C ALA A 8 -21.42 57.89 13.49
N LEU A 9 -20.46 57.46 12.67
CA LEU A 9 -20.61 56.34 11.74
C LEU A 9 -20.21 55.05 12.48
N VAL A 10 -21.15 54.16 12.73
CA VAL A 10 -20.90 52.83 13.31
C VAL A 10 -20.56 51.86 12.18
N ALA A 11 -19.31 51.41 12.12
CA ALA A 11 -18.88 50.35 11.22
C ALA A 11 -18.89 49.01 11.95
N SER A 12 -19.85 48.15 11.64
CA SER A 12 -19.92 46.78 12.16
C SER A 12 -18.98 45.87 11.36
N VAL A 13 -17.88 45.44 11.97
CA VAL A 13 -16.99 44.40 11.42
C VAL A 13 -17.63 43.04 11.69
N VAL A 14 -18.12 42.37 10.66
CA VAL A 14 -18.51 40.96 10.72
C VAL A 14 -17.24 40.12 10.65
N VAL A 15 -16.78 39.63 11.80
CA VAL A 15 -15.70 38.63 11.87
C VAL A 15 -16.29 37.28 11.50
N GLY A 16 -16.17 36.88 10.23
CA GLY A 16 -16.50 35.55 9.77
C GLY A 16 -15.49 34.55 10.32
N SER A 17 -15.88 33.75 11.31
CA SER A 17 -15.11 32.62 11.82
C SER A 17 -14.97 31.56 10.73
N ALA A 18 -13.87 31.60 9.97
CA ALA A 18 -13.52 30.52 9.06
C ALA A 18 -13.21 29.26 9.88
N THR A 19 -14.15 28.32 9.93
CA THR A 19 -13.91 26.98 10.47
C THR A 19 -12.87 26.29 9.59
N ARG A 20 -11.62 26.21 10.07
CA ARG A 20 -10.58 25.41 9.44
C ARG A 20 -11.03 23.95 9.51
N ILE A 21 -11.43 23.39 8.37
CA ILE A 21 -11.58 21.94 8.24
C ILE A 21 -10.22 21.33 8.59
N PRO A 22 -10.13 20.41 9.57
CA PRO A 22 -8.85 19.79 9.88
C PRO A 22 -8.32 19.12 8.62
N ALA A 23 -7.09 19.48 8.23
CA ALA A 23 -6.38 18.75 7.19
C ALA A 23 -6.37 17.28 7.59
N GLN A 24 -6.90 16.41 6.72
CA GLN A 24 -6.94 14.98 6.94
C GLN A 24 -5.51 14.52 7.25
N ALA A 25 -5.31 13.90 8.42
CA ALA A 25 -3.99 13.47 8.83
C ALA A 25 -3.36 12.63 7.70
N PRO A 26 -2.11 12.90 7.31
CA PRO A 26 -1.49 12.21 6.19
C PRO A 26 -1.53 10.70 6.45
N ASN A 27 -1.97 9.93 5.45
CA ASN A 27 -2.09 8.49 5.59
C ASN A 27 -0.72 7.91 6.00
N PRO A 28 -0.63 7.15 7.12
CA PRO A 28 0.64 6.71 7.67
C PRO A 28 1.42 5.80 6.72
N LEU A 29 0.77 5.18 5.73
CA LEU A 29 1.42 4.35 4.72
C LEU A 29 2.15 5.15 3.65
N VAL A 30 1.74 6.40 3.37
CA VAL A 30 2.33 7.19 2.28
C VAL A 30 3.84 7.34 2.48
N GLY A 31 4.59 7.13 1.41
CA GLY A 31 6.06 7.14 1.41
C GLY A 31 6.66 5.82 0.94
N LYS A 32 7.97 5.68 1.17
CA LYS A 32 8.79 4.54 0.75
C LYS A 32 9.10 3.61 1.92
N TRP A 33 9.07 2.31 1.65
CA TRP A 33 9.29 1.26 2.63
C TRP A 33 10.16 0.17 2.05
N SER A 34 11.15 -0.29 2.81
CA SER A 34 11.82 -1.56 2.55
C SER A 34 10.97 -2.68 3.13
N ILE A 35 10.73 -3.75 2.39
CA ILE A 35 9.87 -4.87 2.82
C ILE A 35 10.54 -6.22 2.63
N GLU A 36 10.10 -7.18 3.44
CA GLU A 36 10.32 -8.61 3.31
C GLU A 36 8.97 -9.31 3.15
N TYR A 37 8.85 -10.18 2.15
CA TYR A 37 7.59 -10.85 1.79
C TYR A 37 7.83 -12.19 1.10
N GLU A 38 6.82 -13.06 1.07
CA GLU A 38 6.85 -14.27 0.25
C GLU A 38 6.79 -13.87 -1.25
N ARG A 39 7.90 -13.98 -1.98
CA ARG A 39 7.93 -13.66 -3.41
C ARG A 39 7.45 -14.81 -4.28
N GLY A 40 7.53 -16.04 -3.79
CA GLY A 40 7.08 -17.24 -4.48
C GLY A 40 7.03 -18.44 -3.54
N ARG A 41 6.74 -19.62 -4.08
CA ARG A 41 6.58 -20.85 -3.31
C ARG A 41 7.12 -22.02 -4.10
N ARG A 42 7.79 -22.95 -3.42
CA ARG A 42 8.26 -24.21 -4.00
C ARG A 42 7.32 -25.34 -3.61
N MET A 43 6.81 -26.00 -4.64
CA MET A 43 6.15 -27.31 -4.67
C MET A 43 7.10 -28.49 -4.48
N GLU A 44 7.17 -29.16 -3.32
CA GLU A 44 7.96 -30.41 -3.21
C GLU A 44 7.23 -31.47 -2.36
N ASN A 45 6.94 -32.64 -2.95
CA ASN A 45 6.26 -33.76 -2.27
C ASN A 45 4.93 -33.39 -1.56
N GLY A 46 4.20 -32.41 -2.09
CA GLY A 46 2.96 -31.90 -1.50
C GLY A 46 3.17 -30.86 -0.40
N GLU A 47 4.41 -30.57 -0.02
CA GLU A 47 4.77 -29.55 0.96
C GLU A 47 5.08 -28.22 0.28
N ALA A 48 4.52 -27.15 0.84
CA ALA A 48 4.63 -25.78 0.36
C ALA A 48 5.74 -25.03 1.10
N THR A 49 6.89 -24.81 0.45
CA THR A 49 7.98 -24.02 1.05
C THR A 49 7.97 -22.59 0.52
N PRO A 50 7.76 -21.57 1.37
CA PRO A 50 7.78 -20.18 0.93
C PRO A 50 9.19 -19.75 0.51
N ILE A 51 9.27 -19.01 -0.58
CA ILE A 51 10.49 -18.35 -1.04
C ILE A 51 10.37 -16.88 -0.65
N MET A 52 11.14 -16.49 0.37
CA MET A 52 11.18 -15.10 0.83
C MET A 52 11.98 -14.21 -0.13
N GLY A 53 11.61 -12.94 -0.18
CA GLY A 53 12.27 -11.91 -0.96
C GLY A 53 12.17 -10.56 -0.29
N THR A 54 13.01 -9.64 -0.74
CA THR A 54 12.98 -8.25 -0.30
C THR A 54 12.60 -7.33 -1.47
N GLY A 55 12.19 -6.11 -1.14
CA GLY A 55 11.88 -5.09 -2.13
C GLY A 55 11.63 -3.73 -1.50
N GLN A 56 11.38 -2.73 -2.32
CA GLN A 56 10.88 -1.44 -1.88
C GLN A 56 9.46 -1.23 -2.39
N VAL A 57 8.55 -0.84 -1.50
CA VAL A 57 7.19 -0.41 -1.88
C VAL A 57 7.05 1.09 -1.63
N THR A 58 6.52 1.80 -2.62
CA THR A 58 6.14 3.19 -2.51
C THR A 58 4.62 3.29 -2.51
N PHE A 59 4.04 3.88 -1.47
CA PHE A 59 2.62 4.17 -1.41
C PHE A 59 2.36 5.65 -1.71
N THR A 60 1.42 5.91 -2.61
CA THR A 60 0.90 7.25 -2.90
C THR A 60 -0.61 7.28 -2.71
N GLN A 61 -1.14 8.46 -2.39
CA GLN A 61 -2.57 8.67 -2.16
C GLN A 61 -3.11 9.67 -3.19
N ALA A 62 -4.27 9.35 -3.76
CA ALA A 62 -5.03 10.23 -4.65
C ALA A 62 -6.51 10.20 -4.21
N GLY A 63 -6.91 11.22 -3.44
CA GLY A 63 -8.21 11.22 -2.76
C GLY A 63 -8.34 10.04 -1.79
N ASP A 64 -9.39 9.24 -1.97
CA ASP A 64 -9.66 8.04 -1.15
C ASP A 64 -8.96 6.78 -1.67
N SER A 65 -8.27 6.87 -2.81
CA SER A 65 -7.55 5.75 -3.41
C SER A 65 -6.08 5.74 -3.00
N LEU A 66 -5.54 4.54 -2.87
CA LEU A 66 -4.12 4.29 -2.68
C LEU A 66 -3.54 3.57 -3.90
N MET A 67 -2.30 3.90 -4.22
CA MET A 67 -1.51 3.19 -5.20
C MET A 67 -0.24 2.69 -4.51
N ALA A 68 0.15 1.46 -4.79
CA ALA A 68 1.41 0.90 -4.36
C ALA A 68 2.25 0.58 -5.60
N THR A 69 3.54 0.92 -5.57
CA THR A 69 4.51 0.48 -6.57
C THR A 69 5.59 -0.34 -5.89
N LEU A 70 5.69 -1.61 -6.24
CA LEU A 70 6.67 -2.56 -5.73
C LEU A 70 7.85 -2.68 -6.69
N GLN A 71 9.04 -2.36 -6.20
CA GLN A 71 10.31 -2.68 -6.84
C GLN A 71 10.95 -3.85 -6.10
N ALA A 72 10.92 -5.04 -6.71
CA ALA A 72 11.53 -6.23 -6.13
C ALA A 72 13.07 -6.12 -6.15
N ALA A 73 13.72 -6.66 -5.12
CA ALA A 73 15.17 -6.81 -5.13
C ALA A 73 15.60 -7.87 -6.18
N PRO A 74 16.88 -7.83 -6.62
CA PRO A 74 17.41 -8.86 -7.50
C PRO A 74 17.19 -10.27 -6.96
N ARG A 75 16.86 -11.19 -7.86
CA ARG A 75 16.79 -12.62 -7.57
C ARG A 75 18.20 -13.22 -7.47
N PRO A 76 18.37 -14.42 -6.88
CA PRO A 76 19.68 -15.07 -6.77
C PRO A 76 20.35 -15.36 -8.12
N ASP A 77 19.57 -15.43 -9.21
CA ASP A 77 20.04 -15.58 -10.58
C ASP A 77 20.50 -14.25 -11.22
N GLY A 78 20.47 -13.15 -10.47
CA GLY A 78 20.83 -11.80 -10.93
C GLY A 78 19.71 -11.06 -11.67
N THR A 79 18.59 -11.72 -11.95
CA THR A 79 17.47 -11.07 -12.65
C THR A 79 16.69 -10.15 -11.70
N THR A 80 16.25 -8.99 -12.20
CA THR A 80 15.42 -8.06 -11.44
C THR A 80 14.05 -7.93 -12.11
N PRO A 81 12.96 -8.33 -11.42
CA PRO A 81 11.61 -8.13 -11.96
C PRO A 81 11.33 -6.63 -12.19
N PRO A 82 10.58 -6.28 -13.24
CA PRO A 82 10.17 -4.89 -13.44
C PRO A 82 9.29 -4.40 -12.27
N PRO A 83 9.35 -3.10 -11.92
CA PRO A 83 8.45 -2.54 -10.93
C PRO A 83 6.98 -2.80 -11.29
N THR A 84 6.16 -3.14 -10.30
CA THR A 84 4.73 -3.41 -10.50
C THR A 84 3.89 -2.47 -9.66
N SER A 85 2.90 -1.83 -10.28
CA SER A 85 1.94 -0.96 -9.59
C SER A 85 0.60 -1.64 -9.42
N PHE A 86 -0.04 -1.42 -8.28
CA PHE A 86 -1.34 -2.00 -7.97
C PHE A 86 -2.16 -1.08 -7.05
N GLY A 87 -3.47 -1.05 -7.31
CA GLY A 87 -4.41 -0.18 -6.62
C GLY A 87 -4.86 -0.76 -5.29
N GLY A 88 -5.23 0.13 -4.37
CA GLY A 88 -5.77 -0.23 -3.08
C GLY A 88 -6.66 0.85 -2.48
N LYS A 89 -7.22 0.52 -1.32
CA LYS A 89 -8.13 1.38 -0.56
C LYS A 89 -7.89 1.20 0.93
N MET A 90 -8.17 2.24 1.71
CA MET A 90 -8.19 2.13 3.16
C MET A 90 -9.41 1.33 3.63
N THR A 91 -9.22 0.50 4.64
CA THR A 91 -10.28 -0.22 5.36
C THR A 91 -10.05 -0.11 6.88
N ALA A 92 -11.02 -0.56 7.68
CA ALA A 92 -10.86 -0.63 9.13
C ALA A 92 -9.68 -1.52 9.57
N GLU A 93 -9.32 -2.51 8.73
CA GLU A 93 -8.25 -3.48 8.98
C GLU A 93 -6.91 -3.07 8.36
N GLY A 94 -6.78 -1.83 7.89
CA GLY A 94 -5.59 -1.34 7.15
C GLY A 94 -5.86 -1.16 5.66
N ALA A 95 -4.82 -0.82 4.91
CA ALA A 95 -4.95 -0.65 3.46
C ALA A 95 -4.92 -2.01 2.76
N GLN A 96 -5.93 -2.26 1.93
CA GLN A 96 -6.03 -3.47 1.12
C GLN A 96 -5.68 -3.14 -0.32
N PHE A 97 -4.87 -3.98 -0.95
CA PHE A 97 -4.47 -3.82 -2.35
C PHE A 97 -4.62 -5.13 -3.13
N VAL A 98 -4.91 -5.01 -4.42
CA VAL A 98 -5.07 -6.15 -5.33
C VAL A 98 -4.08 -6.03 -6.47
N GLN A 99 -3.25 -7.04 -6.63
CA GLN A 99 -2.29 -7.15 -7.73
C GLN A 99 -2.59 -8.41 -8.54
N GLU A 100 -2.77 -8.25 -9.85
CA GLU A 100 -2.83 -9.37 -10.78
C GLU A 100 -1.44 -9.60 -11.38
N GLN A 101 -1.03 -10.86 -11.51
CA GLN A 101 0.21 -11.22 -12.18
C GLN A 101 0.09 -12.56 -12.91
N VAL A 102 0.94 -12.77 -13.91
CA VAL A 102 1.14 -14.09 -14.52
C VAL A 102 2.34 -14.73 -13.84
N ALA A 103 2.14 -15.89 -13.23
CA ALA A 103 3.18 -16.69 -12.62
C ALA A 103 3.45 -17.94 -13.46
N GLN A 104 4.72 -18.29 -13.60
CA GLN A 104 5.12 -19.57 -14.15
C GLN A 104 5.01 -20.63 -13.06
N VAL A 105 4.20 -21.64 -13.31
CA VAL A 105 4.03 -22.80 -12.44
C VAL A 105 4.65 -23.99 -13.17
N ASN A 106 5.63 -24.63 -12.53
CA ASN A 106 6.19 -25.88 -13.00
C ASN A 106 5.52 -27.03 -12.22
N VAL A 107 4.79 -27.89 -12.92
CA VAL A 107 4.19 -29.09 -12.37
C VAL A 107 4.80 -30.29 -13.08
N ASN A 108 5.58 -31.10 -12.37
CA ASN A 108 6.21 -32.32 -12.88
C ASN A 108 7.02 -32.11 -14.19
N GLY A 109 7.69 -30.97 -14.33
CA GLY A 109 8.50 -30.63 -15.51
C GLY A 109 7.75 -29.86 -16.59
N GLU A 110 6.42 -29.74 -16.49
CA GLU A 110 5.63 -28.93 -17.41
C GLU A 110 5.46 -27.51 -16.86
N VAL A 111 6.01 -26.53 -17.60
CA VAL A 111 5.88 -25.10 -17.26
C VAL A 111 4.63 -24.53 -17.91
N ARG A 112 3.74 -23.95 -17.10
CA ARG A 112 2.55 -23.25 -17.56
C ARG A 112 2.49 -21.85 -16.98
N ASP A 113 2.06 -20.90 -17.79
CA ASP A 113 1.72 -19.56 -17.34
C ASP A 113 0.33 -19.56 -16.71
N GLN A 114 0.20 -18.96 -15.53
CA GLN A 114 -1.05 -18.89 -14.81
C GLN A 114 -1.31 -17.49 -14.27
N LYS A 115 -2.49 -16.94 -14.56
CA LYS A 115 -2.97 -15.71 -13.92
C LYS A 115 -3.27 -16.00 -12.45
N ILE A 116 -2.70 -15.20 -11.57
CA ILE A 116 -2.88 -15.30 -10.12
C ILE A 116 -3.22 -13.92 -9.56
N THR A 117 -3.98 -13.91 -8.47
CA THR A 117 -4.35 -12.71 -7.74
C THR A 117 -3.62 -12.68 -6.41
N LEU A 118 -2.96 -11.55 -6.13
CA LEU A 118 -2.34 -11.27 -4.87
C LEU A 118 -3.16 -10.23 -4.11
N ASN A 119 -3.58 -10.58 -2.91
CA ASN A 119 -4.26 -9.66 -2.01
C ASN A 119 -3.29 -9.27 -0.90
N TRP A 120 -2.97 -7.98 -0.87
CA TRP A 120 -2.07 -7.39 0.11
C TRP A 120 -2.88 -6.65 1.17
N THR A 121 -2.46 -6.76 2.42
CA THR A 121 -2.94 -5.89 3.51
C THR A 121 -1.74 -5.25 4.17
N PHE A 122 -1.78 -3.93 4.36
CA PHE A 122 -0.71 -3.17 4.98
C PHE A 122 -1.22 -2.25 6.10
N LYS A 123 -0.44 -2.17 7.17
CA LYS A 123 -0.59 -1.23 8.27
C LYS A 123 0.77 -0.59 8.56
N ALA A 124 0.76 0.70 8.83
CA ALA A 124 1.94 1.43 9.26
C ALA A 124 1.73 2.04 10.65
N SER A 125 2.75 1.93 11.49
CA SER A 125 2.83 2.62 12.79
C SER A 125 4.24 3.17 12.95
N GLY A 126 4.36 4.50 12.86
CA GLY A 126 5.67 5.17 12.79
C GLY A 126 6.50 4.71 11.59
N ASP A 127 7.67 4.14 11.90
CA ASP A 127 8.64 3.62 10.92
C ASP A 127 8.51 2.11 10.68
N VAL A 128 7.49 1.46 11.25
CA VAL A 128 7.23 0.02 11.10
C VAL A 128 6.03 -0.23 10.20
N LEU A 129 6.21 -1.10 9.21
CA LEU A 129 5.16 -1.62 8.35
C LEU A 129 4.94 -3.11 8.63
N THR A 130 3.68 -3.47 8.75
CA THR A 130 3.23 -4.85 8.93
C THR A 130 2.14 -5.15 7.93
N GLY A 131 1.97 -6.42 7.59
CA GLY A 131 0.99 -6.80 6.61
C GLY A 131 0.93 -8.28 6.35
N THR A 132 0.09 -8.63 5.38
CA THR A 132 -0.06 -9.98 4.89
C THR A 132 -0.18 -9.99 3.37
N LEU A 133 0.28 -11.06 2.75
CA LEU A 133 0.14 -11.36 1.34
C LEU A 133 -0.59 -12.69 1.19
N LYS A 134 -1.80 -12.66 0.64
CA LYS A 134 -2.53 -13.86 0.26
C LYS A 134 -2.39 -14.09 -1.24
N ARG A 135 -2.06 -15.33 -1.62
CA ARG A 135 -1.97 -15.74 -3.03
C ARG A 135 -3.17 -16.60 -3.37
N ASP A 136 -4.03 -16.13 -4.25
CA ASP A 136 -5.11 -16.93 -4.80
C ASP A 136 -4.58 -17.65 -6.05
N LEU A 137 -4.28 -18.94 -5.89
CA LEU A 137 -3.73 -19.83 -6.89
C LEU A 137 -4.82 -20.83 -7.32
N PRO A 138 -5.44 -20.65 -8.50
CA PRO A 138 -6.60 -21.47 -8.91
C PRO A 138 -6.38 -22.99 -8.85
N MET A 139 -5.13 -23.47 -9.03
CA MET A 139 -4.80 -24.89 -9.09
C MET A 139 -4.38 -25.50 -7.73
N MET A 140 -4.17 -24.68 -6.70
CA MET A 140 -3.56 -25.13 -5.44
C MET A 140 -4.48 -24.99 -4.22
N GLY A 141 -5.74 -24.62 -4.45
CA GLY A 141 -6.70 -24.35 -3.38
C GLY A 141 -6.33 -23.11 -2.54
N PRO A 142 -7.10 -22.82 -1.48
CA PRO A 142 -6.86 -21.68 -0.62
C PRO A 142 -5.51 -21.83 0.10
N THR A 143 -4.64 -20.82 -0.01
CA THR A 143 -3.41 -20.76 0.77
C THR A 143 -3.57 -19.78 1.94
N PRO A 144 -2.97 -20.07 3.11
CA PRO A 144 -2.97 -19.11 4.20
C PRO A 144 -2.17 -17.86 3.78
N PRO A 145 -2.56 -16.66 4.25
CA PRO A 145 -1.78 -15.44 4.03
C PRO A 145 -0.40 -15.55 4.67
N SER A 146 0.61 -15.03 3.98
CA SER A 146 1.99 -14.99 4.45
C SER A 146 2.34 -13.60 4.99
N PRO A 147 3.19 -13.51 6.03
CA PRO A 147 3.50 -12.22 6.64
C PRO A 147 4.29 -11.32 5.69
N VAL A 148 4.04 -10.02 5.80
CA VAL A 148 4.85 -8.97 5.19
C VAL A 148 5.34 -8.05 6.31
N LYS A 149 6.63 -7.77 6.31
CA LYS A 149 7.27 -6.85 7.27
C LYS A 149 7.97 -5.76 6.50
N GLY A 150 8.09 -4.58 7.08
CA GLY A 150 8.88 -3.52 6.50
C GLY A 150 9.26 -2.41 7.43
N THR A 151 10.18 -1.57 6.95
CA THR A 151 10.71 -0.41 7.65
C THR A 151 10.70 0.79 6.72
N ARG A 152 10.39 1.97 7.26
CA ARG A 152 10.36 3.20 6.47
C ARG A 152 11.75 3.51 5.92
N VAL A 153 11.83 3.90 4.65
CA VAL A 153 13.04 4.42 4.04
C VAL A 153 13.09 5.92 4.32
N LYS A 154 14.21 6.39 4.86
CA LYS A 154 14.47 7.80 5.19
C LYS A 154 15.09 8.53 4.00
#